data_AF-A0A2E1H9F9-F1
#
_entry.id   AF-A0A2E1H9F9-F1
#
_cell.length_a   1.000
_cell.length_b   1.000
_cell.length_c   1.000
_cell.angle_alpha   90.00
_cell.angle_beta   90.00
_cell.angle_gamma   90.00
#
_symmetry.space_group_name_H-M   'P 1'
#
loop_
_entity.id
_entity.type
_entity.pdbx_description
1 polymer ?
#
loop_
_entity_poly.entity_id
_entity_poly.type
_entity_poly.pdbx_seq_one_letter_code
_entity_poly.pdbx_strand_id
1 'polypeptide(L)'
;MNETAAFTTKTISPERQGRIPDDLRTYLRAHTAESHGRLDRRFEAIESRPSLADYHRFILMNLVAYRALSSFFEAPARGRAALSVAIEGNRARLERDASGMDLACAGETAFALDPFGPPETVGLAYVLDGSKLGARFIHRRLEKAGLFAHGQGAAQRYLAGAFVGDEPLAAAAGEPLADGEAPKQRALQAALATFGLFERSLDIAERAHERTMPAR
;
A
#
# COMPACT_ATOMS: atom_id res chain seq x y z
N MET A 1 17.73 -25.80 31.29
CA MET A 1 18.39 -24.96 30.28
C MET A 1 17.33 -24.06 29.69
N ASN A 2 17.35 -22.79 30.10
CA ASN A 2 16.48 -21.73 29.62
C ASN A 2 17.02 -21.21 28.28
N GLU A 3 16.17 -21.12 27.26
CA GLU A 3 16.34 -20.14 26.19
C GLU A 3 15.04 -19.37 26.02
N THR A 4 15.16 -18.08 26.28
CA THR A 4 14.09 -17.11 26.40
C THR A 4 13.73 -16.60 25.00
N ALA A 5 12.49 -16.84 24.55
CA ALA A 5 11.93 -16.18 23.39
C ALA A 5 11.83 -14.67 23.66
N ALA A 6 12.70 -13.89 23.02
CA ALA A 6 12.70 -12.44 23.11
C ALA A 6 11.57 -11.87 22.25
N PHE A 7 10.34 -11.81 22.76
CA PHE A 7 9.31 -10.81 22.45
C PHE A 7 8.14 -10.98 23.42
N THR A 8 8.39 -10.76 24.70
CA THR A 8 7.33 -10.60 25.72
C THR A 8 6.97 -9.13 25.84
N THR A 9 5.70 -8.87 25.52
CA THR A 9 4.79 -7.82 25.97
C THR A 9 5.33 -6.87 27.04
N LYS A 10 5.39 -5.57 26.72
CA LYS A 10 5.32 -4.50 27.71
C LYS A 10 4.11 -3.61 27.41
N THR A 11 3.14 -3.75 28.29
CA THR A 11 2.15 -2.78 28.80
C THR A 11 1.69 -1.67 27.86
N ILE A 12 0.43 -1.79 27.46
CA ILE A 12 -0.40 -0.81 26.78
C ILE A 12 -0.51 0.47 27.62
N SER A 13 -0.08 1.59 27.06
CA SER A 13 -0.60 2.92 27.46
C SER A 13 -1.94 3.12 26.75
N PRO A 14 -3.01 3.53 27.45
CA PRO A 14 -4.38 3.53 26.92
C PRO A 14 -4.68 4.68 25.95
N GLU A 15 -3.70 5.50 25.57
CA GLU A 15 -3.95 6.71 24.77
C GLU A 15 -3.09 6.73 23.51
N ARG A 16 -3.51 5.98 22.50
CA ARG A 16 -3.20 6.31 21.10
C ARG A 16 -4.49 6.24 20.30
N GLN A 17 -5.27 7.31 20.39
CA GLN A 17 -6.35 7.58 19.44
C GLN A 17 -5.79 7.44 18.02
N GLY A 18 -6.45 6.62 17.20
CA GLY A 18 -6.12 6.44 15.78
C GLY A 18 -5.28 5.22 15.39
N ARG A 19 -5.05 4.25 16.28
CA ARG A 19 -4.49 2.94 15.89
C ARG A 19 -5.58 1.89 15.79
N ILE A 20 -5.51 1.05 14.75
CA ILE A 20 -6.33 -0.15 14.63
C ILE A 20 -6.12 -1.00 15.89
N PRO A 21 -7.20 -1.38 16.61
CA PRO A 21 -7.13 -2.28 17.76
C PRO A 21 -6.32 -3.54 17.44
N ASP A 22 -5.55 -4.04 18.41
CA ASP A 22 -4.62 -5.16 18.16
C ASP A 22 -5.36 -6.46 17.81
N ASP A 23 -6.56 -6.69 18.36
CA ASP A 23 -7.42 -7.83 18.01
C ASP A 23 -7.90 -7.74 16.55
N LEU A 24 -8.37 -6.57 16.13
CA LEU A 24 -8.77 -6.32 14.74
C LEU A 24 -7.57 -6.40 13.80
N ARG A 25 -6.41 -5.86 14.16
CA ARG A 25 -5.19 -5.96 13.35
C ARG A 25 -4.78 -7.42 13.17
N THR A 26 -4.84 -8.22 14.24
CA THR A 26 -4.55 -9.65 14.21
C THR A 26 -5.53 -10.39 13.30
N TYR A 27 -6.82 -10.07 13.44
CA TYR A 27 -7.88 -10.60 12.59
C TYR A 27 -7.66 -10.28 11.10
N LEU A 28 -7.43 -9.01 10.75
CA LEU A 28 -7.19 -8.58 9.37
C LEU A 28 -5.94 -9.26 8.80
N ARG A 29 -4.84 -9.34 9.57
CA ARG A 29 -3.62 -10.02 9.13
C ARG A 29 -3.86 -11.49 8.80
N ALA A 30 -4.56 -12.22 9.65
CA ALA A 30 -4.85 -13.63 9.42
C ALA A 30 -5.70 -13.84 8.15
N HIS A 31 -6.72 -13.01 7.95
CA HIS A 31 -7.69 -13.17 6.85
C HIS A 31 -7.25 -12.52 5.53
N THR A 32 -6.16 -11.76 5.52
CA THR A 32 -5.57 -11.17 4.30
C THR A 32 -4.22 -11.76 3.93
N ALA A 33 -3.71 -12.73 4.71
CA ALA A 33 -2.41 -13.36 4.51
C ALA A 33 -2.23 -13.95 3.10
N GLU A 34 -3.26 -14.58 2.54
CA GLU A 34 -3.19 -15.14 1.19
C GLU A 34 -3.05 -14.05 0.12
N SER A 35 -3.87 -12.99 0.20
CA SER A 35 -3.80 -11.84 -0.73
C SER A 35 -2.45 -11.12 -0.63
N HIS A 36 -1.93 -10.94 0.58
CA HIS A 36 -0.58 -10.41 0.80
C HIS A 36 0.48 -11.32 0.15
N GLY A 37 0.43 -12.63 0.41
CA GLY A 37 1.37 -13.59 -0.14
C GLY A 37 1.28 -13.76 -1.66
N ARG A 38 0.13 -13.49 -2.30
CA ARG A 38 0.03 -13.42 -3.77
C ARG A 38 0.79 -12.21 -4.32
N LEU A 39 0.63 -11.03 -3.74
CA LEU A 39 1.36 -9.83 -4.17
C LEU A 39 2.87 -9.94 -3.89
N ASP A 40 3.27 -10.42 -2.71
CA ASP A 40 4.69 -10.56 -2.35
C ASP A 40 5.45 -11.45 -3.33
N ARG A 41 4.88 -12.60 -3.69
CA ARG A 41 5.50 -13.54 -4.65
C ARG A 41 5.78 -12.89 -6.00
N ARG A 42 4.98 -11.92 -6.43
CA ARG A 42 5.20 -11.19 -7.69
C ARG A 42 6.40 -10.24 -7.63
N PHE A 43 6.87 -9.90 -6.42
CA PHE A 43 8.02 -9.03 -6.18
C PHE A 43 9.18 -9.72 -5.46
N GLU A 44 9.15 -11.03 -5.25
CA GLU A 44 10.22 -11.81 -4.60
C GLU A 44 11.58 -11.63 -5.29
N ALA A 45 11.58 -11.40 -6.61
CA ALA A 45 12.79 -11.08 -7.36
C ALA A 45 13.49 -9.79 -6.87
N ILE A 46 12.75 -8.80 -6.37
CA ILE A 46 13.34 -7.59 -5.78
C ILE A 46 14.18 -7.95 -4.56
N GLU A 47 13.79 -8.96 -3.77
CA GLU A 47 14.56 -9.37 -2.61
C GLU A 47 15.86 -10.07 -3.00
N SER A 48 15.83 -10.99 -3.96
CA SER A 48 17.01 -11.77 -4.33
C SER A 48 17.93 -11.05 -5.31
N ARG A 49 17.37 -10.45 -6.36
CA ARG A 49 18.09 -9.81 -7.47
C ARG A 49 17.34 -8.55 -7.95
N PRO A 50 17.48 -7.43 -7.22
CA PRO A 50 16.78 -6.20 -7.55
C PRO A 50 17.15 -5.68 -8.94
N SER A 51 16.15 -5.27 -9.72
CA SER A 51 16.34 -4.69 -11.05
C SER A 51 15.48 -3.44 -11.25
N LEU A 52 15.89 -2.57 -12.17
CA LEU A 52 15.08 -1.41 -12.58
C LEU A 52 13.73 -1.84 -13.17
N ALA A 53 13.69 -2.97 -13.91
CA ALA A 53 12.46 -3.46 -14.50
C ALA A 53 11.42 -3.83 -13.42
N ASP A 54 11.84 -4.52 -12.35
CA ASP A 54 10.95 -4.85 -11.23
C ASP A 54 10.51 -3.59 -10.49
N TYR A 55 11.41 -2.61 -10.33
CA TYR A 55 11.07 -1.33 -9.73
C TYR A 55 10.07 -0.53 -10.57
N HIS A 56 10.23 -0.49 -11.89
CA HIS A 56 9.27 0.17 -12.79
C HIS A 56 7.89 -0.48 -12.70
N ARG A 57 7.81 -1.81 -12.64
CA ARG A 57 6.54 -2.52 -12.43
C ARG A 57 5.91 -2.16 -11.09
N PHE A 58 6.72 -2.08 -10.03
CA PHE A 58 6.24 -1.63 -8.72
C PHE A 58 5.66 -0.21 -8.76
N ILE A 59 6.35 0.74 -9.41
CA ILE A 59 5.87 2.12 -9.55
C ILE A 59 4.59 2.20 -10.38
N LEU A 60 4.53 1.49 -11.51
CA LEU A 60 3.36 1.45 -12.38
C LEU A 60 2.13 0.84 -11.68
N MET A 61 2.30 -0.28 -10.97
CA MET A 61 1.23 -0.88 -10.17
C MET A 61 0.67 0.12 -9.15
N ASN A 62 1.55 0.76 -8.38
CA ASN A 62 1.12 1.73 -7.38
C ASN A 62 0.44 2.94 -8.06
N LEU A 63 0.98 3.44 -9.18
CA LEU A 63 0.38 4.57 -9.90
C LEU A 63 -1.06 4.27 -10.34
N VAL A 64 -1.29 3.10 -10.94
CA VAL A 64 -2.65 2.68 -11.36
C VAL A 64 -3.58 2.57 -10.16
N ALA A 65 -3.13 1.96 -9.07
CA ALA A 65 -3.93 1.80 -7.85
C ALA A 65 -4.28 3.16 -7.22
N TYR A 66 -3.30 4.06 -7.08
CA TYR A 66 -3.52 5.37 -6.47
C TYR A 66 -4.35 6.32 -7.35
N ARG A 67 -4.33 6.18 -8.68
CA ARG A 67 -5.28 6.88 -9.57
C ARG A 67 -6.72 6.42 -9.31
N ALA A 68 -6.95 5.11 -9.25
CA ALA A 68 -8.28 4.56 -8.96
C ALA A 68 -8.78 4.96 -7.57
N LEU A 69 -7.89 4.98 -6.56
CA LEU A 69 -8.20 5.48 -5.23
C LEU A 69 -8.54 6.98 -5.26
N SER A 70 -7.77 7.83 -5.92
CA SER A 70 -8.09 9.26 -6.03
C SER A 70 -9.47 9.48 -6.64
N SER A 71 -9.81 8.80 -7.75
CA SER A 71 -11.14 8.90 -8.36
C SER A 71 -12.27 8.46 -7.42
N PHE A 72 -12.05 7.43 -6.58
CA PHE A 72 -13.02 7.03 -5.55
C PHE A 72 -13.26 8.13 -4.49
N PHE A 73 -12.26 8.96 -4.21
CA PHE A 73 -12.35 10.06 -3.24
C PHE A 73 -12.75 11.41 -3.83
N GLU A 74 -12.93 11.54 -5.15
CA GLU A 74 -13.44 12.76 -5.79
C GLU A 74 -14.91 13.05 -5.40
N ALA A 75 -15.65 12.04 -4.91
CA ALA A 75 -16.99 12.22 -4.37
C ALA A 75 -16.94 12.90 -2.98
N PRO A 76 -17.56 14.09 -2.80
CA PRO A 76 -17.49 14.85 -1.56
C PRO A 76 -18.31 14.18 -0.45
N ALA A 77 -17.67 13.32 0.34
CA ALA A 77 -18.24 12.78 1.56
C ALA A 77 -17.43 13.23 2.78
N ARG A 78 -18.14 13.79 3.78
CA ARG A 78 -17.55 14.20 5.07
C ARG A 78 -16.87 13.00 5.74
N GLY A 79 -15.73 13.21 6.38
CA GLY A 79 -14.96 12.17 7.09
C GLY A 79 -13.87 11.47 6.25
N ARG A 80 -13.65 11.88 5.00
CA ARG A 80 -12.64 11.28 4.09
C ARG A 80 -11.38 12.12 3.86
N ALA A 81 -11.31 13.33 4.43
CA ALA A 81 -10.34 14.36 4.04
C ALA A 81 -8.87 13.94 4.26
N ALA A 82 -8.53 13.41 5.44
CA ALA A 82 -7.15 13.01 5.73
C ALA A 82 -6.66 11.88 4.82
N LEU A 83 -7.51 10.89 4.56
CA LEU A 83 -7.20 9.77 3.68
C LEU A 83 -7.07 10.23 2.22
N SER A 84 -7.98 11.09 1.76
CA SER A 84 -7.92 11.71 0.43
C SER A 84 -6.61 12.49 0.23
N VAL A 85 -6.21 13.32 1.21
CA VAL A 85 -4.93 14.07 1.16
C VAL A 85 -3.72 13.13 1.07
N ALA A 86 -3.72 12.04 1.84
CA ALA A 86 -2.63 11.07 1.81
C ALA A 86 -2.54 10.32 0.47
N ILE A 87 -3.68 9.87 -0.05
CA ILE A 87 -3.79 9.21 -1.35
C ILE A 87 -3.31 10.12 -2.46
N GLU A 88 -3.79 11.36 -2.46
CA GLU A 88 -3.44 12.36 -3.47
C GLU A 88 -1.94 12.73 -3.41
N GLY A 89 -1.38 12.86 -2.21
CA GLY A 89 0.05 13.09 -2.03
C GLY A 89 0.91 11.93 -2.57
N ASN A 90 0.48 10.69 -2.39
CA ASN A 90 1.17 9.51 -2.93
C ASN A 90 1.00 9.39 -4.45
N ARG A 91 -0.21 9.65 -4.97
CA ARG A 91 -0.47 9.70 -6.42
C ARG A 91 0.46 10.71 -7.10
N ALA A 92 0.57 11.93 -6.57
CA ALA A 92 1.43 12.97 -7.13
C ALA A 92 2.92 12.59 -7.11
N ARG A 93 3.40 11.87 -6.08
CA ARG A 93 4.77 11.34 -6.03
C ARG A 93 4.99 10.27 -7.10
N LEU A 94 4.05 9.35 -7.24
CA LEU A 94 4.09 8.27 -8.24
C LEU A 94 4.09 8.82 -9.67
N GLU A 95 3.30 9.86 -9.96
CA GLU A 95 3.29 10.51 -11.27
C GLU A 95 4.61 11.17 -11.61
N ARG A 96 5.23 11.85 -10.63
CA ARG A 96 6.55 12.46 -10.80
C ARG A 96 7.64 11.40 -10.99
N ASP A 97 7.56 10.29 -10.27
CA ASP A 97 8.52 9.21 -10.43
C ASP A 97 8.34 8.50 -11.78
N ALA A 98 7.11 8.19 -12.18
CA ALA A 98 6.84 7.61 -13.50
C ALA A 98 7.31 8.53 -14.64
N SER A 99 7.01 9.83 -14.57
CA SER A 99 7.50 10.81 -15.54
C SER A 99 9.03 10.95 -15.52
N GLY A 100 9.66 10.95 -14.34
CA GLY A 100 11.12 11.07 -14.22
C GLY A 100 11.89 9.83 -14.69
N MET A 101 11.19 8.72 -14.93
CA MET A 101 11.73 7.46 -15.44
C MET A 101 11.17 7.11 -16.82
N ASP A 102 10.47 8.04 -17.48
CA ASP A 102 9.83 7.87 -18.79
C ASP A 102 8.91 6.63 -18.89
N LEU A 103 8.18 6.33 -17.80
CA LEU A 103 7.27 5.18 -17.76
C LEU A 103 5.91 5.55 -18.35
N ALA A 104 5.54 4.87 -19.44
CA ALA A 104 4.19 4.94 -19.98
C ALA A 104 3.22 4.06 -19.18
N CYS A 105 2.14 4.66 -18.67
CA CYS A 105 1.05 3.95 -18.01
C CYS A 105 -0.30 4.36 -18.60
N ALA A 106 -0.80 3.55 -19.54
CA ALA A 106 -2.07 3.80 -20.23
C ALA A 106 -3.25 2.98 -19.68
N GLY A 107 -3.03 2.13 -18.67
CA GLY A 107 -4.07 1.28 -18.12
C GLY A 107 -4.77 1.93 -16.92
N GLU A 108 -6.07 1.68 -16.83
CA GLU A 108 -6.94 2.17 -15.77
C GLU A 108 -7.67 0.99 -15.11
N THR A 109 -8.08 1.19 -13.86
CA THR A 109 -8.89 0.25 -13.10
C THR A 109 -9.86 1.03 -12.22
N ALA A 110 -10.98 0.42 -11.86
CA ALA A 110 -11.95 1.02 -10.96
C ALA A 110 -11.75 0.50 -9.53
N PHE A 111 -12.04 1.37 -8.57
CA PHE A 111 -12.16 1.03 -7.17
C PHE A 111 -13.53 1.48 -6.66
N ALA A 112 -14.19 0.59 -5.92
CA ALA A 112 -15.49 0.85 -5.33
C ALA A 112 -15.56 0.19 -3.96
N LEU A 113 -16.09 0.94 -2.99
CA LEU A 113 -16.48 0.48 -1.67
C LEU A 113 -17.81 1.15 -1.33
N ASP A 114 -18.88 0.37 -1.22
CA ASP A 114 -20.20 0.85 -0.83
C ASP A 114 -20.91 -0.21 0.05
N PRO A 115 -21.42 0.14 1.25
CA PRO A 115 -21.29 1.44 1.92
C PRO A 115 -19.84 1.74 2.32
N PHE A 116 -19.49 3.03 2.43
CA PHE A 116 -18.19 3.45 2.94
C PHE A 116 -18.34 4.30 4.20
N GLY A 117 -17.92 3.74 5.34
CA GLY A 117 -17.90 4.37 6.65
C GLY A 117 -16.66 3.97 7.47
N PRO A 118 -16.70 4.09 8.80
CA PRO A 118 -15.56 3.82 9.66
C PRO A 118 -14.90 2.44 9.46
N PRO A 119 -15.65 1.32 9.33
CA PRO A 119 -15.06 0.02 9.09
C PRO A 119 -14.27 -0.05 7.78
N GLU A 120 -14.84 0.47 6.69
CA GLU A 120 -14.19 0.46 5.38
C GLU A 120 -12.94 1.34 5.36
N THR A 121 -12.99 2.51 6.02
CA THR A 121 -11.83 3.37 6.20
C THR A 121 -10.70 2.63 6.91
N VAL A 122 -11.00 1.87 7.97
CA VAL A 122 -9.99 1.08 8.70
C VAL A 122 -9.41 -0.03 7.83
N GLY A 123 -10.26 -0.76 7.09
CA GLY A 123 -9.81 -1.82 6.19
C GLY A 123 -8.90 -1.31 5.07
N LEU A 124 -9.29 -0.22 4.42
CA LEU A 124 -8.49 0.46 3.40
C LEU A 124 -7.16 0.98 3.97
N ALA A 125 -7.22 1.70 5.10
CA ALA A 125 -6.04 2.25 5.74
C ALA A 125 -5.06 1.18 6.21
N TYR A 126 -5.55 0.04 6.73
CA TYR A 126 -4.73 -1.11 7.10
C TYR A 126 -3.81 -1.56 5.95
N VAL A 127 -4.35 -1.65 4.73
CA VAL A 127 -3.59 -2.08 3.54
C VAL A 127 -2.61 -1.00 3.10
N LEU A 128 -3.02 0.27 3.10
CA LEU A 128 -2.14 1.38 2.72
C LEU A 128 -0.97 1.59 3.70
N ASP A 129 -1.22 1.46 5.00
CA ASP A 129 -0.18 1.47 6.03
C ASP A 129 0.78 0.27 5.87
N GLY A 130 0.26 -0.91 5.52
CA GLY A 130 1.08 -2.07 5.18
C GLY A 130 1.94 -1.86 3.93
N SER A 131 1.36 -1.27 2.87
CA SER A 131 2.05 -0.91 1.64
C SER A 131 3.24 0.04 1.90
N LYS A 132 3.10 0.96 2.85
CA LYS A 132 4.19 1.85 3.28
C LYS A 132 5.38 1.08 3.87
N LEU A 133 5.13 0.03 4.65
CA LEU A 133 6.19 -0.84 5.17
C LEU A 133 6.89 -1.60 4.03
N GLY A 134 6.13 -2.12 3.06
CA GLY A 134 6.66 -2.74 1.85
C GLY A 134 7.54 -1.77 1.04
N ALA A 135 7.09 -0.52 0.87
CA ALA A 135 7.86 0.53 0.20
C ALA A 135 9.19 0.82 0.91
N ARG A 136 9.22 0.88 2.25
CA ARG A 136 10.47 1.04 3.02
C ARG A 136 11.42 -0.14 2.80
N PHE A 137 10.90 -1.36 2.76
CA PHE A 137 11.71 -2.56 2.50
C PHE A 137 12.32 -2.52 1.10
N ILE A 138 11.51 -2.25 0.08
CA ILE A 138 11.94 -2.14 -1.32
C ILE A 138 12.98 -1.01 -1.45
N HIS A 139 12.75 0.15 -0.84
CA HIS A 139 13.69 1.27 -0.84
C HIS A 139 15.07 0.86 -0.36
N ARG A 140 15.17 0.27 0.83
CA ARG A 140 16.45 -0.21 1.38
C ARG A 140 17.13 -1.23 0.48
N ARG A 141 16.33 -2.08 -0.18
CA ARG A 141 16.86 -3.14 -1.03
C ARG A 141 17.45 -2.62 -2.34
N LEU A 142 16.77 -1.66 -2.97
CA LEU A 142 17.23 -0.95 -4.17
C LEU A 142 18.44 -0.06 -3.87
N GLU A 143 18.44 0.63 -2.72
CA GLU A 143 19.56 1.42 -2.23
C GLU A 143 20.81 0.57 -2.03
N LYS A 144 20.69 -0.58 -1.33
CA LYS A 144 21.79 -1.54 -1.13
C LYS A 144 22.33 -2.08 -2.46
N ALA A 145 21.50 -2.16 -3.49
CA ALA A 145 21.90 -2.58 -4.83
C ALA A 145 22.50 -1.45 -5.68
N GLY A 146 22.56 -0.22 -5.17
CA GLY A 146 23.12 0.93 -5.87
C GLY A 146 22.21 1.52 -6.94
N LEU A 147 20.93 1.14 -6.99
CA LEU A 147 20.01 1.54 -8.07
C LEU A 147 19.57 3.01 -8.01
N PHE A 148 19.79 3.70 -6.89
CA PHE A 148 19.55 5.14 -6.76
C PHE A 148 20.80 6.00 -7.00
N ALA A 149 21.93 5.39 -7.38
CA ALA A 149 23.12 6.14 -7.75
C ALA A 149 22.86 7.06 -8.96
N HIS A 150 23.56 8.19 -9.00
CA HIS A 150 23.36 9.21 -10.02
C HIS A 150 23.48 8.62 -11.45
N GLY A 151 22.53 8.96 -12.33
CA GLY A 151 22.51 8.48 -13.71
C GLY A 151 21.91 7.09 -13.95
N GLN A 152 21.44 6.38 -12.92
CA GLN A 152 20.79 5.06 -13.05
C GLN A 152 19.28 5.13 -13.38
N GLY A 153 18.72 6.34 -13.52
CA GLY A 153 17.35 6.52 -14.00
C GLY A 153 16.24 6.12 -13.02
N ALA A 154 16.51 5.89 -11.73
CA ALA A 154 15.50 5.53 -10.74
C ALA A 154 15.04 6.75 -9.91
N ALA A 155 13.87 7.30 -10.24
CA ALA A 155 13.22 8.31 -9.40
C ALA A 155 12.59 7.63 -8.16
N GLN A 156 12.70 8.25 -6.97
CA GLN A 156 12.39 7.59 -5.69
C GLN A 156 11.50 8.40 -4.74
N ARG A 157 10.76 9.41 -5.23
CA ARG A 157 9.94 10.29 -4.37
C ARG A 157 8.86 9.53 -3.62
N TYR A 158 8.23 8.54 -4.26
CA TYR A 158 7.21 7.71 -3.62
C TYR A 158 7.81 6.89 -2.47
N LEU A 159 8.91 6.19 -2.75
CA LEU A 159 9.62 5.39 -1.75
C LEU A 159 10.19 6.24 -0.61
N ALA A 160 10.81 7.39 -0.91
CA ALA A 160 11.29 8.33 0.09
C ALA A 160 10.13 8.89 0.94
N GLY A 161 8.97 9.13 0.33
CA GLY A 161 7.74 9.53 1.01
C GLY A 161 7.27 8.51 2.04
N ALA A 162 7.61 7.22 1.88
CA ALA A 162 7.30 6.19 2.86
C ALA A 162 8.03 6.40 4.20
N PHE A 163 9.12 7.18 4.25
CA PHE A 163 9.82 7.52 5.50
C PHE A 163 9.30 8.80 6.17
N VAL A 164 8.40 9.54 5.51
CA VAL A 164 7.84 10.80 6.02
C VAL A 164 6.48 10.53 6.68
N GLY A 165 6.30 11.07 7.89
CA GLY A 165 5.06 10.98 8.68
C GLY A 165 4.73 9.57 9.15
N ASP A 166 5.01 9.21 10.41
CA ASP A 166 4.75 7.87 10.95
C ASP A 166 3.32 7.68 11.47
N GLU A 167 2.44 8.65 11.27
CA GLU A 167 1.06 8.55 11.70
C GLU A 167 0.29 7.54 10.83
N PRO A 168 -0.32 6.51 11.44
CA PRO A 168 -1.12 5.53 10.71
C PRO A 168 -2.31 6.20 10.03
N LEU A 169 -2.58 5.85 8.77
CA LEU A 169 -3.78 6.29 8.07
C LEU A 169 -5.07 5.81 8.76
N ALA A 170 -4.98 4.75 9.57
CA ALA A 170 -6.08 4.30 10.40
C ALA A 170 -6.62 5.38 11.36
N ALA A 171 -5.80 6.38 11.70
CA ALA A 171 -6.24 7.53 12.50
C ALA A 171 -7.27 8.39 11.79
N ALA A 172 -7.33 8.33 10.45
CA ALA A 172 -8.32 9.02 9.64
C ALA A 172 -9.75 8.46 9.80
N ALA A 173 -9.92 7.28 10.42
CA ALA A 173 -11.25 6.72 10.67
C ALA A 173 -12.12 7.64 11.54
N GLY A 174 -11.52 8.51 12.37
CA GLY A 174 -12.17 9.58 13.14
C GLY A 174 -13.10 9.14 14.26
N GLU A 175 -13.76 8.00 14.08
CA GLU A 175 -14.72 7.39 15.00
C GLU A 175 -14.22 6.00 15.44
N PRO A 176 -14.40 5.65 16.72
CA PRO A 176 -14.19 4.28 17.18
C PRO A 176 -15.05 3.30 16.38
N LEU A 177 -14.45 2.18 16.00
CA LEU A 177 -15.20 1.06 15.46
C LEU A 177 -16.15 0.52 16.54
N ALA A 178 -17.42 0.36 16.19
CA ALA A 178 -18.35 -0.36 17.06
C ALA A 178 -17.86 -1.80 17.29
N ASP A 179 -18.10 -2.31 18.49
CA ASP A 179 -17.79 -3.69 18.83
C ASP A 179 -18.68 -4.66 18.02
N GLY A 180 -18.14 -5.86 17.77
CA GLY A 180 -18.85 -6.97 17.14
C GLY A 180 -18.28 -7.43 15.81
N GLU A 181 -18.81 -8.56 15.31
CA GLU A 181 -18.29 -9.22 14.11
C GLU A 181 -18.62 -8.48 12.81
N ALA A 182 -19.79 -7.83 12.73
CA ALA A 182 -20.20 -7.15 11.50
C ALA A 182 -19.26 -5.99 11.09
N PRO A 183 -18.85 -5.08 12.00
CA PRO A 183 -17.82 -4.08 11.68
C PRO A 183 -16.46 -4.69 11.32
N LYS A 184 -16.02 -5.75 12.02
CA LYS A 184 -14.77 -6.46 11.71
C LYS A 184 -14.79 -7.05 10.29
N GLN A 185 -15.90 -7.69 9.93
CA GLN A 185 -16.10 -8.28 8.60
C GLN A 185 -16.12 -7.21 7.51
N ARG A 186 -16.77 -6.06 7.75
CA ARG A 186 -16.77 -4.93 6.80
C ARG A 186 -15.37 -4.35 6.58
N ALA A 187 -14.58 -4.19 7.65
CA ALA A 187 -13.19 -3.79 7.54
C ALA A 187 -12.36 -4.82 6.74
N LEU A 188 -12.59 -6.12 6.96
CA LEU A 188 -11.95 -7.17 6.16
C LEU A 188 -12.33 -7.09 4.68
N GLN A 189 -13.61 -6.91 4.34
CA GLN A 189 -14.03 -6.79 2.94
C GLN A 189 -13.40 -5.58 2.26
N ALA A 190 -13.29 -4.44 2.95
CA ALA A 190 -12.58 -3.28 2.42
C ALA A 190 -11.07 -3.54 2.23
N ALA A 191 -10.42 -4.24 3.16
CA ALA A 191 -9.02 -4.63 3.01
C ALA A 191 -8.84 -5.57 1.79
N LEU A 192 -9.68 -6.59 1.65
CA LEU A 192 -9.65 -7.53 0.51
C LEU A 192 -9.90 -6.82 -0.83
N ALA A 193 -10.88 -5.91 -0.89
CA ALA A 193 -11.12 -5.10 -2.08
C ALA A 193 -9.90 -4.22 -2.44
N THR A 194 -9.21 -3.68 -1.42
CA THR A 194 -7.98 -2.90 -1.61
C THR A 194 -6.83 -3.78 -2.12
N PHE A 195 -6.64 -4.99 -1.58
CA PHE A 195 -5.67 -5.94 -2.13
C PHE A 195 -5.98 -6.29 -3.59
N GLY A 196 -7.25 -6.58 -3.90
CA GLY A 196 -7.69 -6.87 -5.26
C GLY A 196 -7.47 -5.70 -6.22
N LEU A 197 -7.51 -4.44 -5.73
CA LEU A 197 -7.13 -3.27 -6.53
C LEU A 197 -5.66 -3.33 -6.92
N PHE A 198 -4.75 -3.59 -5.97
CA PHE A 198 -3.32 -3.69 -6.25
C PHE A 198 -3.00 -4.87 -7.17
N GLU A 199 -3.65 -6.02 -7.01
CA GLU A 199 -3.50 -7.18 -7.91
C GLU A 199 -3.89 -6.82 -9.35
N ARG A 200 -5.08 -6.25 -9.56
CA ARG A 200 -5.51 -5.81 -10.91
C ARG A 200 -4.59 -4.76 -11.50
N SER A 201 -4.08 -3.86 -10.66
CA SER A 201 -3.14 -2.81 -11.07
C SER A 201 -1.80 -3.39 -11.51
N LEU A 202 -1.35 -4.47 -10.86
CA LEU A 202 -0.13 -5.18 -11.24
C LEU A 202 -0.29 -5.91 -12.57
N ASP A 203 -1.42 -6.57 -12.79
CA ASP A 203 -1.71 -7.21 -14.08
C ASP A 203 -1.77 -6.20 -15.23
N ILE A 204 -2.19 -4.96 -14.95
CA ILE A 204 -2.13 -3.84 -15.90
C ILE A 204 -0.67 -3.43 -16.16
N ALA A 205 0.11 -3.25 -15.10
CA ALA A 205 1.51 -2.83 -15.19
C ALA A 205 2.37 -3.84 -15.97
N GLU A 206 2.17 -5.13 -15.77
CA GLU A 206 2.87 -6.20 -16.48
C GLU A 206 2.53 -6.21 -17.97
N ARG A 207 1.25 -6.09 -18.33
CA ARG A 207 0.81 -5.99 -19.74
C ARG A 207 1.39 -4.77 -20.44
N ALA A 208 1.57 -3.65 -19.75
CA ALA A 208 2.21 -2.47 -20.30
C ALA A 208 3.71 -2.69 -20.52
N HIS A 209 4.38 -3.36 -19.59
CA HIS A 209 5.80 -3.67 -19.68
C HIS A 209 6.12 -4.65 -20.82
N GLU A 210 5.31 -5.70 -21.00
CA GLU A 210 5.46 -6.69 -22.09
C GLU A 210 5.36 -6.05 -23.48
N ARG A 211 4.49 -5.04 -23.66
CA ARG A 211 4.34 -4.34 -24.94
C ARG A 211 5.51 -3.42 -25.29
N THR A 212 6.34 -3.07 -24.30
CA THR A 212 7.45 -2.13 -24.46
C THR A 212 8.78 -2.83 -24.71
N MET A 213 8.87 -4.15 -24.48
CA MET A 213 10.04 -4.99 -24.77
C MET A 213 9.74 -5.88 -25.99
N PRO A 214 10.32 -5.64 -27.18
CA PRO A 214 10.13 -6.56 -28.30
C PRO A 214 10.71 -7.94 -27.92
N ALA A 215 10.00 -9.00 -28.32
CA ALA A 215 10.47 -10.37 -28.20
C ALA A 215 11.88 -10.46 -28.79
N ARG A 216 12.83 -10.93 -27.98
CA ARG A 216 14.19 -11.25 -28.43
C ARG A 216 14.18 -12.50 -29.30
#